data_AF-A0A3P8WWR9-F1
#
_entry.id   AF-A0A3P8WWR9-F1
#
_cell.length_a   1.000
_cell.length_b   1.000
_cell.length_c   1.000
_cell.angle_alpha   90.00
_cell.angle_beta   90.00
_cell.angle_gamma   90.00
#
_symmetry.space_group_name_H-M   'P 1'
#
loop_
_entity.id
_entity.type
_entity.pdbx_description
1 polymer ?
#
loop_
_entity_poly.entity_id
_entity_poly.type
_entity_poly.pdbx_seq_one_letter_code
_entity_poly.pdbx_strand_id
1 'polypeptide(L)'
;MPLVKRVIQPRHLCRSAVPEGGSDELEFVANKSLSSIILQLSSLSQHAESVFRELFHEANVFCARANSLQDRIDRLAVKVTQLDSGEEEVSLRVINLRKAFRSSTLQDQQLLSNGSMTDAVADLYNSSDRPPPLNTLTVYREDSVDAMKFYSDPLFFFDLWRERMLQDTEEKRKLRRRQKVTVLFKLWVSLQHGDTGLNLIGPSLDREGRRVRKARNRRQEWNMMSVDRELRSDRSRPQTLSRGASSESLWWPGG
;
A
#
# COMPACT_ATOMS: atom_id res chain seq x y z
N MET A 1 5.57 9.88 -1.01
CA MET A 1 6.12 11.15 -0.49
C MET A 1 7.16 10.82 0.56
N PRO A 2 8.43 11.25 0.42
CA PRO A 2 9.38 11.18 1.52
C PRO A 2 9.06 12.31 2.51
N LEU A 3 8.52 11.97 3.69
CA LEU A 3 8.43 12.92 4.79
C LEU A 3 9.85 13.16 5.30
N VAL A 4 10.27 14.42 5.40
CA VAL A 4 11.56 14.78 6.00
C VAL A 4 11.51 14.38 7.46
N LYS A 5 12.14 13.25 7.78
CA LYS A 5 12.02 12.64 9.12
C LYS A 5 12.60 13.52 10.22
N ARG A 6 13.62 14.35 9.94
CA ARG A 6 14.37 15.07 10.98
C ARG A 6 14.79 16.43 10.47
N VAL A 7 14.46 17.47 11.23
CA VAL A 7 14.84 18.85 10.93
C VAL A 7 15.71 19.35 12.07
N ILE A 8 16.93 19.76 11.74
CA ILE A 8 17.83 20.35 12.72
C ILE A 8 17.41 21.80 12.95
N GLN A 9 17.29 22.19 14.21
CA GLN A 9 16.96 23.55 14.63
C GLN A 9 18.08 24.13 15.51
N PRO A 10 18.39 25.43 15.43
CA PRO A 10 17.82 26.44 14.51
C PRO A 10 18.35 26.32 13.07
N ARG A 11 17.52 26.69 12.08
CA ARG A 11 17.91 26.68 10.65
C ARG A 11 18.66 27.94 10.23
N HIS A 12 18.38 29.06 10.87
CA HIS A 12 19.00 30.35 10.56
C HIS A 12 19.89 30.78 11.72
N LEU A 13 21.21 30.73 11.48
CA LEU A 13 22.20 30.99 12.53
C LEU A 13 22.51 32.48 12.70
N CYS A 14 22.50 33.23 11.60
CA CYS A 14 22.95 34.63 11.57
C CYS A 14 21.86 35.63 11.16
N ARG A 15 20.57 35.24 11.13
CA ARG A 15 19.46 36.11 10.69
C ARG A 15 18.73 36.78 11.85
N SER A 16 19.46 37.34 12.80
CA SER A 16 18.89 38.10 13.92
C SER A 16 19.18 39.59 13.76
N ALA A 17 18.18 40.43 14.07
CA ALA A 17 18.40 41.87 14.16
C ALA A 17 19.43 42.19 15.25
N VAL A 18 20.34 43.12 14.95
CA VAL A 18 21.31 43.64 15.91
C VAL A 18 20.65 44.80 16.67
N PRO A 19 20.76 44.87 18.01
CA PRO A 19 20.23 46.00 18.78
C PRO A 19 20.89 47.32 18.36
N GLU A 20 20.10 48.35 18.07
CA GLU A 20 20.65 49.67 17.74
C GLU A 20 21.24 50.34 18.99
N GLY A 21 22.51 50.79 18.89
CA GLY A 21 23.18 51.59 19.93
C GLY A 21 24.18 50.85 20.83
N GLY A 22 24.57 49.61 20.51
CA GLY A 22 25.66 48.89 21.20
C GLY A 22 27.04 49.16 20.59
N SER A 23 28.09 49.23 21.41
CA SER A 23 29.46 49.52 20.94
C SER A 23 30.12 48.40 20.13
N ASP A 24 29.60 47.16 20.18
CA ASP A 24 30.26 45.97 19.63
C ASP A 24 29.28 45.04 18.88
N GLU A 25 28.67 45.54 17.80
CA GLU A 25 27.72 44.79 16.97
C GLU A 25 28.28 43.48 16.41
N LEU A 26 29.55 43.47 16.00
CA LEU A 26 30.21 42.29 15.42
C LEU A 26 30.41 41.19 16.47
N GLU A 27 30.80 41.55 17.69
CA GLU A 27 30.93 40.61 18.80
C GLU A 27 29.58 40.01 19.16
N PHE A 28 28.51 40.82 19.19
CA PHE A 28 27.15 40.35 19.42
C PHE A 28 26.71 39.33 18.38
N VAL A 29 26.90 39.63 17.08
CA VAL A 29 26.53 38.70 16.00
C VAL A 29 27.36 37.42 16.05
N ALA A 30 28.67 37.52 16.35
CA ALA A 30 29.54 36.36 16.49
C ALA A 30 29.09 35.46 17.65
N ASN A 31 28.84 36.02 18.83
CA ASN A 31 28.37 35.28 20.00
C ASN A 31 26.98 34.66 19.77
N LYS A 32 26.07 35.39 19.12
CA LYS A 32 24.75 34.86 18.77
C LYS A 32 24.82 33.72 17.76
N SER A 33 25.73 33.83 16.78
CA SER A 33 25.99 32.78 15.80
C SER A 33 26.55 31.53 16.47
N LEU A 34 27.54 31.67 17.35
CA LEU A 34 28.11 30.57 18.13
C LEU A 34 27.07 29.89 19.03
N SER A 35 26.27 30.68 19.75
CA SER A 35 25.15 30.17 20.56
C SER A 35 24.15 29.37 19.71
N SER A 36 23.82 29.87 18.51
CA SER A 36 22.92 29.18 17.58
C SER A 36 23.52 27.88 17.03
N ILE A 37 24.84 27.85 16.79
CA ILE A 37 25.56 26.63 16.39
C ILE A 37 25.52 25.60 17.53
N ILE A 38 25.73 26.00 18.78
CA ILE A 38 25.65 25.10 19.94
C ILE A 38 24.25 24.49 20.05
N LEU A 39 23.18 25.29 19.89
CA LEU A 39 21.81 24.78 19.86
C LEU A 39 21.57 23.82 18.69
N GLN A 40 22.16 24.12 17.53
CA GLN A 40 22.06 23.27 16.35
C GLN A 40 22.73 21.91 16.56
N LEU A 41 23.90 21.89 17.20
CA LEU A 41 24.60 20.66 17.59
C LEU A 41 23.79 19.86 18.61
N SER A 42 23.16 20.53 19.58
CA SER A 42 22.26 19.86 20.53
C SER A 42 21.09 19.17 19.81
N SER A 43 20.45 19.86 18.86
CA SER A 43 19.37 19.28 18.04
C SER A 43 19.88 18.09 17.20
N LEU A 44 21.07 18.19 16.63
CA LEU A 44 21.71 17.09 15.90
C LEU A 44 21.96 15.87 16.81
N SER A 45 22.49 16.07 18.03
CA SER A 45 22.74 15.01 18.99
C SER A 45 21.45 14.28 19.41
N GLN A 46 20.36 15.03 19.64
CA GLN A 46 19.04 14.44 19.93
C GLN A 46 18.53 13.57 18.76
N HIS A 47 18.72 14.03 17.52
CA HIS A 47 18.35 13.27 16.32
C HIS A 47 19.20 12.00 16.16
N ALA A 48 20.50 12.09 16.43
CA ALA A 48 21.41 10.94 16.40
C ALA A 48 21.01 9.89 17.46
N GLU A 49 20.69 10.33 18.68
CA GLU A 49 20.19 9.47 19.75
C GLU A 49 18.93 8.70 19.32
N SER A 50 17.95 9.40 18.73
CA SER A 50 16.72 8.76 18.21
C SER A 50 17.03 7.66 17.20
N VAL A 51 17.95 7.90 16.25
CA VAL A 51 18.35 6.89 15.25
C VAL A 51 18.99 5.68 15.92
N PHE A 52 19.95 5.90 16.83
CA PHE A 52 20.61 4.79 17.51
C PHE A 52 19.67 4.03 18.43
N ARG A 53 18.69 4.70 19.05
CA ARG A 53 17.67 4.06 19.88
C ARG A 53 16.77 3.13 19.06
N GLU A 54 16.28 3.60 17.90
CA GLU A 54 15.48 2.79 16.97
C GLU A 54 16.26 1.55 16.49
N LEU A 55 17.51 1.74 16.07
CA LEU A 55 18.38 0.64 15.63
C LEU A 55 18.69 -0.35 16.75
N PHE A 56 18.99 0.15 17.95
CA PHE A 56 19.27 -0.69 19.11
C PHE A 56 18.05 -1.51 19.51
N HIS A 57 16.85 -0.92 19.48
CA HIS A 57 15.62 -1.65 19.77
C HIS A 57 15.40 -2.81 18.79
N GLU A 58 15.51 -2.54 17.49
CA GLU A 58 15.35 -3.57 16.45
C GLU A 58 16.41 -4.67 16.58
N ALA A 59 17.66 -4.29 16.85
CA ALA A 59 18.74 -5.24 17.08
C ALA A 59 18.48 -6.14 18.29
N ASN A 60 17.94 -5.59 19.39
CA ASN A 60 17.58 -6.40 20.56
C ASN A 60 16.43 -7.37 20.28
N VAL A 61 15.39 -6.92 19.57
CA VAL A 61 14.29 -7.79 19.13
C VAL A 61 14.83 -8.92 18.26
N PHE A 62 15.75 -8.61 17.34
CA PHE A 62 16.43 -9.61 16.52
C PHE A 62 17.26 -10.60 17.36
N CYS A 63 18.09 -10.11 18.28
CA CYS A 63 18.91 -10.96 19.16
C CYS A 63 18.05 -11.89 20.01
N ALA A 64 16.96 -11.40 20.60
CA ALA A 64 16.03 -12.24 21.37
C ALA A 64 15.43 -13.36 20.52
N ARG A 65 15.01 -13.04 19.29
CA ARG A 65 14.50 -14.03 18.32
C ARG A 65 15.57 -15.03 17.89
N ALA A 66 16.80 -14.57 17.67
CA ALA A 66 17.92 -15.42 17.28
C ALA A 66 18.27 -16.42 18.40
N ASN A 67 18.33 -15.97 19.65
CA ASN A 67 18.58 -16.83 20.81
C ASN A 67 17.47 -17.89 20.97
N SER A 68 16.20 -17.48 20.88
CA SER A 68 15.08 -18.41 20.93
C SER A 68 15.12 -19.44 19.79
N LEU A 69 15.56 -19.04 18.60
CA LEU A 69 15.73 -19.94 17.48
C LEU A 69 16.91 -20.90 17.70
N GLN A 70 18.02 -20.42 18.24
CA GLN A 70 19.20 -21.24 18.56
C GLN A 70 18.85 -22.34 19.56
N ASP A 71 18.17 -22.00 20.66
CA ASP A 71 17.71 -22.99 21.65
C ASP A 71 16.83 -24.07 21.02
N ARG A 72 16.01 -23.71 20.03
CA ARG A 72 15.15 -24.65 19.31
C ARG A 72 15.96 -25.54 18.37
N ILE A 73 16.99 -24.99 17.72
CA ILE A 73 17.91 -25.72 16.85
C ILE A 73 18.67 -26.75 17.67
N ASP A 74 19.21 -26.38 18.83
CA ASP A 74 20.00 -27.28 19.67
C ASP A 74 19.16 -28.46 20.17
N ARG A 75 17.94 -28.20 20.64
CA ARG A 75 16.99 -29.25 21.05
C ARG A 75 16.58 -30.14 19.88
N LEU A 76 16.40 -29.57 18.69
CA LEU A 76 16.05 -30.34 17.50
C LEU A 76 17.22 -31.22 17.04
N ALA A 77 18.44 -30.71 17.09
CA ALA A 77 19.65 -31.45 16.73
C ALA A 77 19.78 -32.73 17.57
N VAL A 78 19.64 -32.62 18.89
CA VAL A 78 19.63 -33.78 19.79
C VAL A 78 18.55 -34.79 19.40
N LYS A 79 17.31 -34.33 19.17
CA LYS A 79 16.21 -35.21 18.77
C LYS A 79 16.48 -35.92 17.46
N VAL A 80 17.00 -35.22 16.46
CA VAL A 80 17.32 -35.79 15.14
C VAL A 80 18.42 -36.85 15.25
N THR A 81 19.44 -36.61 16.10
CA THR A 81 20.51 -37.61 16.33
C THR A 81 20.04 -38.86 17.08
N GLN A 82 18.93 -38.77 17.81
CA GLN A 82 18.35 -39.88 18.57
C GLN A 82 17.28 -40.67 17.79
N LEU A 83 16.95 -40.26 16.56
CA LEU A 83 15.98 -40.98 15.73
C LEU A 83 16.60 -42.31 15.26
N ASP A 84 15.94 -43.42 15.57
CA ASP A 84 16.27 -44.73 15.03
C ASP A 84 15.25 -45.11 13.94
N SER A 85 15.73 -45.20 12.69
CA SER A 85 14.92 -45.59 11.54
C SER A 85 14.49 -47.06 11.54
N GLY A 86 15.05 -47.90 12.42
CA GLY A 86 14.70 -49.32 12.55
C GLY A 86 13.37 -49.59 13.26
N GLU A 87 12.92 -48.68 14.13
CA GLU A 87 11.71 -48.84 14.96
C GLU A 87 10.56 -47.87 14.59
N GLU A 88 10.75 -46.98 13.62
CA GLU A 88 9.76 -45.95 13.28
C GLU A 88 8.64 -46.47 12.35
N GLU A 89 7.62 -47.10 12.93
CA GLU A 89 6.43 -47.53 12.18
C GLU A 89 5.51 -46.35 11.79
N VAL A 90 5.31 -46.14 10.49
CA VAL A 90 4.41 -45.11 9.97
C VAL A 90 2.95 -45.59 10.01
N SER A 91 2.19 -45.15 11.02
CA SER A 91 0.77 -45.51 11.17
C SER A 91 -0.19 -44.62 10.36
N LEU A 92 -0.95 -45.23 9.44
CA LEU A 92 -2.02 -44.57 8.67
C LEU A 92 -3.16 -44.03 9.57
N ARG A 93 -3.36 -44.61 10.75
CA ARG A 93 -4.37 -44.14 11.72
C ARG A 93 -3.98 -42.78 12.31
N VAL A 94 -2.69 -42.57 12.59
CA VAL A 94 -2.15 -41.30 13.11
C VAL A 94 -2.27 -40.18 12.08
N ILE A 95 -2.07 -40.50 10.79
CA ILE A 95 -2.19 -39.53 9.70
C ILE A 95 -3.63 -39.00 9.56
N ASN A 96 -4.64 -39.87 9.69
CA ASN A 96 -6.03 -39.48 9.55
C ASN A 96 -6.60 -38.75 10.79
N LEU A 97 -6.00 -38.94 11.97
CA LEU A 97 -6.43 -38.31 13.23
C LEU A 97 -5.67 -37.02 13.54
N ARG A 98 -4.50 -36.78 12.95
CA ARG A 98 -3.72 -35.54 13.14
C ARG A 98 -4.04 -34.51 12.06
N LYS A 99 -4.12 -33.25 12.49
CA LYS A 99 -4.19 -32.12 11.54
C LYS A 99 -2.85 -31.99 10.82
N ALA A 100 -2.90 -31.71 9.52
CA ALA A 100 -1.72 -31.44 8.72
C ALA A 100 -0.95 -30.21 9.24
N PHE A 101 0.38 -30.25 9.10
CA PHE A 101 1.24 -29.10 9.41
C PHE A 101 0.82 -27.86 8.61
N ARG A 102 0.87 -26.69 9.26
CA ARG A 102 0.64 -25.39 8.64
C ARG A 102 1.76 -24.44 9.03
N SER A 103 2.35 -23.80 8.02
CA SER A 103 3.25 -22.68 8.22
C SER A 103 2.47 -21.42 8.62
N SER A 104 3.17 -20.47 9.23
CA SER A 104 2.64 -19.11 9.40
C SER A 104 2.30 -18.50 8.04
N THR A 105 1.17 -17.81 7.95
CA THR A 105 0.72 -17.06 6.75
C THR A 105 0.33 -15.63 7.11
N LEU A 106 0.94 -15.07 8.16
CA LEU A 106 0.71 -13.69 8.56
C LEU A 106 1.13 -12.73 7.44
N GLN A 107 0.31 -11.71 7.20
CA GLN A 107 0.55 -10.67 6.21
C GLN A 107 0.38 -9.32 6.88
N ASP A 108 1.42 -8.49 6.79
CA ASP A 108 1.36 -7.14 7.33
C ASP A 108 0.46 -6.27 6.44
N GLN A 109 -0.51 -5.62 7.08
CA GLN A 109 -1.49 -4.75 6.44
C GLN A 109 -1.61 -3.47 7.27
N GLN A 110 -2.19 -2.41 6.69
CA GLN A 110 -2.38 -1.13 7.38
C GLN A 110 -1.05 -0.52 7.88
N LEU A 111 -0.02 -0.56 7.03
CA LEU A 111 1.35 -0.07 7.32
C LEU A 111 1.44 1.43 7.61
N LEU A 112 0.39 2.19 7.30
CA LEU A 112 0.28 3.63 7.53
C LEU A 112 -0.87 3.89 8.50
N SER A 113 -0.74 3.34 9.71
CA SER A 113 -1.65 3.60 10.82
C SER A 113 -1.01 4.54 11.84
N ASN A 114 -1.83 5.14 12.71
CA ASN A 114 -1.33 6.03 13.77
C ASN A 114 -0.29 5.34 14.67
N GLY A 115 -0.38 4.01 14.87
CA GLY A 115 0.61 3.26 15.65
C GLY A 115 1.93 2.98 14.94
N SER A 116 1.97 3.13 13.61
CA SER A 116 3.19 3.02 12.79
C SER A 116 3.90 4.35 12.56
N MET A 117 3.35 5.43 13.13
CA MET A 117 3.90 6.78 13.00
C MET A 117 5.22 6.86 13.77
N THR A 118 6.28 7.32 13.12
CA THR A 118 7.56 7.56 13.79
C THR A 118 7.47 8.77 14.71
N ASP A 119 8.18 8.75 15.83
CA ASP A 119 8.22 9.84 16.83
C ASP A 119 8.35 11.23 16.19
N ALA A 120 9.27 11.39 15.23
CA ALA A 120 9.49 12.69 14.61
C ALA A 120 8.29 13.21 13.78
N VAL A 121 7.51 12.31 13.17
CA VAL A 121 6.27 12.70 12.48
C VAL A 121 5.19 12.98 13.52
N ALA A 122 5.14 12.23 14.61
CA ALA A 122 4.23 12.48 15.72
C ALA A 122 4.47 13.86 16.36
N ASP A 123 5.73 14.24 16.58
CA ASP A 123 6.10 15.57 17.07
C ASP A 123 5.62 16.68 16.14
N LEU A 124 5.84 16.52 14.83
CA LEU A 124 5.36 17.48 13.83
C LEU A 124 3.82 17.58 13.85
N TYR A 125 3.14 16.44 13.90
CA TYR A 125 1.68 16.38 13.97
C TYR A 125 1.16 17.07 15.24
N ASN A 126 1.80 16.84 16.39
CA ASN A 126 1.42 17.44 17.67
C ASN A 126 1.69 18.96 17.72
N SER A 127 2.70 19.44 17.00
CA SER A 127 3.00 20.87 16.86
C SER A 127 2.11 21.60 15.87
N SER A 128 1.34 20.87 15.04
CA SER A 128 0.45 21.43 14.03
C SER A 128 -0.87 21.90 14.63
N ASP A 129 -1.52 22.85 13.95
CA ASP A 129 -2.82 23.36 14.37
C ASP A 129 -3.87 22.25 14.44
N ARG A 130 -4.57 22.18 15.57
CA ARG A 130 -5.63 21.20 15.79
C ARG A 130 -6.91 21.65 15.10
N PRO A 131 -7.72 20.70 14.58
CA PRO A 131 -9.01 21.06 14.01
C PRO A 131 -9.94 21.66 15.08
N PRO A 132 -10.92 22.48 14.66
CA PRO A 132 -11.96 22.98 15.57
C PRO A 132 -12.68 21.83 16.28
N PRO A 133 -13.05 21.96 17.56
CA PRO A 133 -13.65 20.89 18.36
C PRO A 133 -15.13 20.68 18.04
N LEU A 134 -15.45 20.36 16.78
CA LEU A 134 -16.81 20.18 16.28
C LEU A 134 -17.53 18.98 16.92
N ASN A 135 -16.79 18.03 17.49
CA ASN A 135 -17.34 16.91 18.27
C ASN A 135 -18.28 17.35 19.39
N THR A 136 -18.08 18.55 19.94
CA THR A 136 -18.96 19.13 20.96
C THR A 136 -20.38 19.40 20.44
N LEU A 137 -20.52 19.63 19.13
CA LEU A 137 -21.80 19.89 18.48
C LEU A 137 -22.54 18.60 18.09
N THR A 138 -21.88 17.44 18.16
CA THR A 138 -22.46 16.15 17.79
C THR A 138 -23.72 15.83 18.60
N VAL A 139 -23.81 16.28 19.87
CA VAL A 139 -24.98 16.06 20.74
C VAL A 139 -26.25 16.75 20.22
N TYR A 140 -26.11 17.82 19.43
CA TYR A 140 -27.25 18.56 18.89
C TYR A 140 -27.70 18.07 17.53
N ARG A 141 -27.08 17.01 17.00
CA ARG A 141 -27.40 16.46 15.68
C ARG A 141 -28.47 15.38 15.77
N GLU A 142 -29.38 15.36 14.79
CA GLU A 142 -30.46 14.38 14.68
C GLU A 142 -30.00 13.06 14.01
N ASP A 143 -28.95 13.11 13.18
CA ASP A 143 -28.52 12.01 12.32
C ASP A 143 -27.54 11.03 13.01
N SER A 144 -27.20 11.23 14.27
CA SER A 144 -26.21 10.45 15.05
C SER A 144 -24.81 10.37 14.43
N VAL A 145 -24.53 11.17 13.40
CA VAL A 145 -23.24 11.24 12.73
C VAL A 145 -22.33 12.18 13.50
N ASP A 146 -21.08 11.77 13.70
CA ASP A 146 -20.09 12.63 14.32
C ASP A 146 -19.87 13.90 13.49
N ALA A 147 -20.08 15.07 14.11
CA ALA A 147 -20.00 16.37 13.45
C ALA A 147 -18.63 16.61 12.80
N MET A 148 -17.57 16.05 13.38
CA MET A 148 -16.22 16.19 12.84
C MET A 148 -16.01 15.49 11.50
N LYS A 149 -16.79 14.44 11.19
CA LYS A 149 -16.72 13.78 9.87
C LYS A 149 -17.10 14.70 8.71
N PHE A 150 -17.91 15.73 8.97
CA PHE A 150 -18.26 16.76 7.98
C PHE A 150 -17.11 17.73 7.70
N TYR A 151 -16.14 17.84 8.62
CA TYR A 151 -14.94 18.64 8.46
C TYR A 151 -13.76 17.80 7.95
N SER A 152 -13.50 16.65 8.58
CA SER A 152 -12.45 15.72 8.17
C SER A 152 -12.84 14.29 8.54
N ASP A 153 -12.88 13.41 7.53
CA ASP A 153 -13.11 11.98 7.70
C ASP A 153 -11.93 11.18 7.13
N PRO A 154 -11.05 10.63 7.99
CA PRO A 154 -9.93 9.79 7.55
C PRO A 154 -10.35 8.50 6.83
N LEU A 155 -11.58 8.00 7.05
CA LEU A 155 -12.08 6.76 6.47
C LEU A 155 -12.79 6.96 5.12
N PHE A 156 -13.06 8.20 4.74
CA PHE A 156 -13.80 8.55 3.52
C PHE A 156 -13.32 7.79 2.28
N PHE A 157 -12.00 7.80 2.02
CA PHE A 157 -11.43 7.13 0.85
C PHE A 157 -11.58 5.61 0.90
N PHE A 158 -11.45 5.01 2.09
CA PHE A 158 -11.59 3.58 2.25
C PHE A 158 -13.05 3.15 2.06
N ASP A 159 -13.99 3.88 2.66
CA ASP A 159 -15.42 3.58 2.55
C ASP A 159 -15.91 3.71 1.10
N LEU A 160 -15.51 4.79 0.41
CA LEU A 160 -15.83 4.99 -1.01
C LEU A 160 -15.24 3.89 -1.89
N TRP A 161 -13.98 3.52 -1.65
CA TRP A 161 -13.33 2.43 -2.37
C TRP A 161 -14.03 1.09 -2.12
N ARG A 162 -14.35 0.78 -0.85
CA ARG A 162 -15.03 -0.45 -0.46
C ARG A 162 -16.38 -0.58 -1.15
N GLU A 163 -17.17 0.49 -1.14
CA GLU A 163 -18.47 0.54 -1.78
C GLU A 163 -18.35 0.24 -3.29
N ARG A 164 -17.43 0.93 -3.97
CA ARG A 164 -17.18 0.71 -5.40
C ARG A 164 -16.77 -0.74 -5.70
N MET A 165 -15.87 -1.32 -4.90
CA MET A 165 -15.42 -2.70 -5.11
C MET A 165 -16.56 -3.72 -4.92
N LEU A 166 -17.48 -3.48 -4.01
CA LEU A 166 -18.66 -4.33 -3.82
C LEU A 166 -19.63 -4.21 -5.00
N GLN A 167 -19.88 -2.98 -5.48
CA GLN A 167 -20.70 -2.72 -6.67
C GLN A 167 -20.11 -3.43 -7.90
N ASP A 168 -18.83 -3.21 -8.20
CA ASP A 168 -18.12 -3.86 -9.32
C ASP A 168 -18.20 -5.39 -9.25
N THR A 169 -18.10 -5.95 -8.04
CA THR A 169 -18.19 -7.41 -7.82
C THR A 169 -19.57 -7.96 -8.13
N GLU A 170 -20.63 -7.24 -7.72
CA GLU A 170 -22.01 -7.65 -7.97
C GLU A 170 -22.38 -7.49 -9.45
N GLU A 171 -21.96 -6.40 -10.09
CA GLU A 171 -22.15 -6.20 -11.53
C GLU A 171 -21.48 -7.31 -12.35
N LYS A 172 -20.24 -7.64 -12.01
CA LYS A 172 -19.50 -8.74 -12.66
C LYS A 172 -20.20 -10.08 -12.44
N ARG A 173 -20.79 -10.32 -11.26
CA ARG A 173 -21.59 -11.53 -10.98
C ARG A 173 -22.86 -11.57 -11.83
N LYS A 174 -23.59 -10.46 -11.94
CA LYS A 174 -24.81 -10.33 -12.75
C LYS A 174 -24.53 -10.51 -14.25
N LEU A 175 -23.46 -9.91 -14.76
CA LEU A 175 -23.04 -10.06 -16.16
C LEU A 175 -22.77 -11.54 -16.51
N ARG A 176 -22.07 -12.28 -15.64
CA ARG A 176 -21.82 -13.71 -15.84
C ARG A 176 -23.10 -14.56 -15.82
N ARG A 177 -24.10 -14.18 -15.01
CA ARG A 177 -25.42 -14.85 -15.01
C ARG A 177 -26.16 -14.57 -16.32
N ARG A 178 -26.21 -13.31 -16.77
CA ARG A 178 -26.83 -12.93 -18.06
C ARG A 178 -26.20 -13.65 -19.24
N GLN A 179 -24.86 -13.68 -19.32
CA GLN A 179 -24.15 -14.42 -20.38
C GLN A 179 -24.50 -15.92 -20.38
N LYS A 180 -24.55 -16.57 -19.22
CA LYS A 180 -24.96 -17.98 -19.13
C LYS A 180 -26.40 -18.18 -19.59
N VAL A 181 -27.32 -17.31 -19.19
CA VAL A 181 -28.73 -17.37 -19.62
C VAL A 181 -28.83 -17.14 -21.13
N THR A 182 -28.13 -16.17 -21.70
CA THR A 182 -28.09 -15.94 -23.14
C THR A 182 -27.53 -17.15 -23.90
N VAL A 183 -26.47 -17.78 -23.40
CA VAL A 183 -25.89 -19.00 -24.01
C VAL A 183 -26.89 -20.15 -23.95
N LEU A 184 -27.52 -20.38 -22.79
CA LEU A 184 -28.53 -21.43 -22.64
C LEU A 184 -29.77 -21.18 -23.50
N PHE A 185 -30.22 -19.92 -23.60
CA PHE A 185 -31.35 -19.54 -24.44
C PHE A 185 -31.03 -19.76 -25.92
N LYS A 186 -29.84 -19.34 -26.38
CA LYS A 186 -29.38 -19.62 -27.76
C LYS A 186 -29.34 -21.13 -28.03
N LEU A 187 -28.81 -21.93 -27.10
CA LEU A 187 -28.77 -23.37 -27.22
C LEU A 187 -30.18 -23.99 -27.30
N TRP A 188 -31.12 -23.53 -26.46
CA TRP A 188 -32.50 -24.00 -26.46
C TRP A 188 -33.24 -23.64 -27.76
N VAL A 189 -33.08 -22.40 -28.25
CA VAL A 189 -33.66 -21.97 -29.54
C VAL A 189 -33.11 -22.80 -30.70
N SER A 190 -31.80 -23.06 -30.73
CA SER A 190 -31.18 -23.91 -31.76
C SER A 190 -31.68 -25.36 -31.72
N LEU A 191 -31.89 -25.94 -30.53
CA LEU A 191 -32.48 -27.27 -30.38
C LEU A 191 -33.93 -27.33 -30.89
N GLN A 192 -34.70 -26.25 -30.74
CA GLN A 192 -36.09 -26.17 -31.17
C GLN A 192 -36.24 -26.02 -32.69
N HIS A 193 -35.29 -25.36 -33.37
CA HIS A 193 -35.38 -25.02 -34.80
C HIS A 193 -34.68 -26.02 -35.73
N GLY A 194 -34.01 -27.05 -35.21
CA GLY A 194 -33.40 -28.11 -36.03
C GLY A 194 -32.20 -27.67 -36.88
N ASP A 195 -31.63 -26.50 -36.62
CA ASP A 195 -30.46 -25.99 -37.35
C ASP A 195 -29.16 -26.66 -36.86
N THR A 196 -28.63 -27.59 -37.65
CA THR A 196 -27.30 -28.22 -37.50
C THR A 196 -26.16 -27.35 -38.04
N GLY A 197 -26.32 -26.02 -38.03
CA GLY A 197 -25.45 -25.10 -38.76
C GLY A 197 -24.95 -23.93 -37.92
N LEU A 198 -24.14 -24.16 -36.89
CA LEU A 198 -23.24 -23.13 -36.36
C LEU A 198 -21.98 -23.78 -35.78
N ASN A 199 -20.85 -23.47 -36.44
CA ASN A 199 -19.50 -23.81 -36.03
C ASN A 199 -19.29 -23.52 -34.54
N LEU A 200 -19.27 -24.60 -33.76
CA LEU A 200 -18.74 -24.64 -32.41
C LEU A 200 -17.22 -24.41 -32.48
N ILE A 201 -16.80 -23.15 -32.55
CA ILE A 201 -15.61 -22.76 -31.78
C ILE A 201 -16.09 -22.69 -30.33
N GLY A 202 -16.30 -23.86 -29.74
CA GLY A 202 -16.62 -23.99 -28.33
C GLY A 202 -15.46 -23.40 -27.53
N PRO A 203 -15.71 -22.68 -26.43
CA PRO A 203 -14.66 -22.56 -25.44
C PRO A 203 -14.40 -23.97 -24.94
N SER A 204 -13.21 -24.50 -25.27
CA SER A 204 -12.67 -25.72 -24.70
C SER A 204 -13.07 -25.83 -23.24
N LEU A 205 -13.95 -26.77 -22.91
CA LEU A 205 -14.01 -27.31 -21.56
C LEU A 205 -12.75 -28.17 -21.43
N ASP A 206 -11.62 -27.50 -21.20
CA ASP A 206 -10.41 -28.14 -20.73
C ASP A 206 -10.79 -28.90 -19.46
N ARG A 207 -10.92 -30.21 -19.63
CA ARG A 207 -11.01 -31.19 -18.55
C ARG A 207 -9.61 -31.33 -17.96
N GLU A 208 -9.06 -30.22 -17.50
CA GLU A 208 -7.76 -30.19 -16.86
C GLU A 208 -7.97 -30.58 -15.40
N GLY A 209 -7.31 -31.66 -14.99
CA GLY A 209 -7.28 -32.12 -13.60
C GLY A 209 -7.01 -30.96 -12.65
N ARG A 210 -7.56 -31.04 -11.43
CA ARG A 210 -7.56 -29.99 -10.39
C ARG A 210 -6.21 -29.25 -10.30
N ARG A 211 -6.01 -28.25 -11.16
CA ARG A 211 -4.90 -27.31 -11.04
C ARG A 211 -5.32 -26.31 -9.99
N VAL A 212 -4.63 -26.36 -8.85
CA VAL A 212 -4.72 -25.35 -7.79
C VAL A 212 -4.66 -23.98 -8.47
N ARG A 213 -5.73 -23.20 -8.35
CA ARG A 213 -5.82 -21.88 -8.97
C ARG A 213 -4.72 -21.01 -8.39
N LYS A 214 -3.64 -20.77 -9.14
CA LYS A 214 -2.71 -19.67 -8.83
C LYS A 214 -3.54 -18.39 -8.83
N ALA A 215 -3.49 -17.66 -7.72
CA ALA A 215 -4.11 -16.34 -7.63
C ALA A 215 -3.55 -15.46 -8.76
N ARG A 216 -4.43 -15.05 -9.68
CA ARG A 216 -4.04 -14.20 -10.80
C ARG A 216 -3.57 -12.86 -10.23
N ASN A 217 -2.27 -12.59 -10.36
CA ASN A 217 -1.65 -11.36 -9.90
C ASN A 217 -2.12 -10.21 -10.79
N ARG A 218 -3.10 -9.43 -10.31
CA ARG A 218 -3.66 -8.26 -11.03
C ARG A 218 -2.80 -7.01 -10.91
N ARG A 219 -1.63 -7.06 -10.26
CA ARG A 219 -0.79 -5.87 -10.03
C ARG A 219 -0.38 -5.17 -11.33
N GLN A 220 -0.17 -5.93 -12.41
CA GLN A 220 0.13 -5.35 -13.72
C GLN A 220 -1.07 -4.61 -14.33
N GLU A 221 -2.28 -5.15 -14.17
CA GLU A 221 -3.52 -4.50 -14.63
C GLU A 221 -3.78 -3.21 -13.85
N TRP A 222 -3.55 -3.21 -12.53
CA TRP A 222 -3.66 -2.02 -11.69
C TRP A 222 -2.59 -0.97 -11.99
N ASN A 223 -1.33 -1.37 -12.21
CA ASN A 223 -0.26 -0.45 -12.65
C ASN A 223 -0.57 0.17 -14.01
N MET A 224 -1.15 -0.61 -14.94
CA MET A 224 -1.57 -0.07 -16.22
C MET A 224 -2.79 0.85 -16.06
N MET A 225 -3.65 0.59 -15.06
CA MET A 225 -4.80 1.44 -14.74
C MET A 225 -4.46 2.71 -13.95
N SER A 226 -3.32 2.78 -13.28
CA SER A 226 -2.84 3.96 -12.57
C SER A 226 -2.15 4.99 -13.48
N VAL A 227 -1.87 4.64 -14.74
CA VAL A 227 -1.35 5.61 -15.73
C VAL A 227 -2.50 6.35 -16.38
N ASP A 228 -2.37 7.66 -16.50
CA ASP A 228 -3.38 8.55 -17.07
C ASP A 228 -3.79 8.11 -18.48
N ARG A 229 -5.07 8.29 -18.82
CA ARG A 229 -5.69 7.66 -20.00
C ARG A 229 -4.99 8.04 -21.30
N GLU A 230 -4.39 9.22 -21.35
CA GLU A 230 -3.70 9.80 -22.51
C GLU A 230 -2.30 9.23 -22.76
N LEU A 231 -1.67 8.59 -21.77
CA LEU A 231 -0.30 8.05 -21.86
C LEU A 231 -0.26 6.54 -22.10
N ARG A 232 -1.42 5.89 -22.26
CA ARG A 232 -1.48 4.45 -22.56
C ARG A 232 -1.22 4.24 -24.05
N SER A 233 -0.18 3.47 -24.37
CA SER A 233 0.09 3.06 -25.75
C SER A 233 -1.07 2.19 -26.26
N ASP A 234 -2.01 2.83 -26.96
CA ASP A 234 -3.19 2.17 -27.49
C ASP A 234 -2.77 1.23 -28.64
N ARG A 235 -2.96 -0.07 -28.44
CA ARG A 235 -2.54 -1.14 -29.37
C ARG A 235 -3.56 -1.37 -30.48
N SER A 236 -4.42 -0.39 -30.75
CA SER A 236 -5.49 -0.50 -31.74
C SER A 236 -5.66 0.79 -32.52
N ARG A 237 -4.64 1.14 -33.32
CA ARG A 237 -4.83 2.00 -34.49
C ARG A 237 -4.83 1.11 -35.75
N PRO A 238 -5.99 0.82 -36.37
CA PRO A 238 -5.99 0.25 -37.70
C PRO A 238 -5.47 1.29 -38.69
N GLN A 239 -4.45 0.90 -39.48
CA GLN A 239 -3.90 1.68 -40.57
C GLN A 239 -4.99 1.93 -41.63
N THR A 240 -5.49 3.15 -41.72
CA THR A 240 -6.31 3.58 -42.86
C THR A 240 -5.40 4.11 -43.95
N LEU A 241 -5.38 3.35 -45.05
CA LEU A 241 -5.00 3.66 -46.43
C LEU A 241 -4.32 4.99 -46.74
N SER A 242 -3.11 4.88 -47.26
CA SER A 242 -2.51 5.80 -48.22
C SER A 242 -3.37 5.93 -49.47
N ARG A 243 -3.86 7.14 -49.76
CA ARG A 243 -4.10 7.63 -51.13
C ARG A 243 -4.02 9.15 -51.11
N GLY A 244 -3.02 9.69 -51.81
CA GLY A 244 -2.66 11.11 -51.76
C GLY A 244 -3.46 12.02 -52.67
N ALA A 245 -3.26 13.32 -52.48
CA ALA A 245 -3.17 14.35 -53.51
C ALA A 245 -2.81 15.69 -52.82
N SER A 246 -2.11 16.52 -53.57
CA SER A 246 -1.37 17.71 -53.18
C SER A 246 -2.19 18.96 -52.83
N SER A 247 -1.45 19.94 -52.29
CA SER A 247 -1.68 21.40 -52.35
C SER A 247 -2.58 22.00 -51.25
N GLU A 248 -2.02 22.79 -50.33
CA GLU A 248 -1.82 24.23 -50.50
C GLU A 248 -1.13 24.82 -49.26
N SER A 249 -0.19 25.70 -49.53
CA SER A 249 0.50 26.62 -48.63
C SER A 249 -0.46 27.62 -47.99
N LEU A 250 -0.33 27.92 -46.68
CA LEU A 250 -0.64 29.24 -46.14
C LEU A 250 0.16 29.59 -44.86
N TRP A 251 1.13 30.50 -45.06
CA TRP A 251 1.53 31.70 -44.29
C TRP A 251 1.69 31.71 -42.75
N TRP A 252 2.89 32.17 -42.35
CA TRP A 252 3.51 32.70 -41.11
C TRP A 252 2.72 33.78 -40.30
N PRO A 253 3.30 34.52 -39.30
CA PRO A 253 4.44 34.31 -38.36
C PRO A 253 4.11 34.71 -36.88
N GLY A 254 5.08 34.55 -35.96
CA GLY A 254 5.24 35.52 -34.86
C GLY A 254 6.06 35.07 -33.66
N GLY A 255 7.15 35.80 -33.37
CA GLY A 255 7.78 35.93 -32.05
C GLY A 255 9.08 35.16 -31.84
#